data_AF-A0A3D0TIV5-F1
#
_entry.id   AF-A0A3D0TIV5-F1
#
_cell.length_a   1.000
_cell.length_b   1.000
_cell.length_c   1.000
_cell.angle_alpha   90.00
_cell.angle_beta   90.00
_cell.angle_gamma   90.00
#
_symmetry.space_group_name_H-M   'P 1'
#
loop_
_entity.id
_entity.type
_entity.pdbx_description
1 polymer ?
#
loop_
_entity_poly.entity_id
_entity_poly.type
_entity_poly.pdbx_seq_one_letter_code
_entity_poly.pdbx_strand_id
1 'polypeptide(L)' 'PSTLPVLRDPSSWIYAKEDAGKMLVGCFEPKSKPRPLNTIPEDFSFGQFEEDWEHFEPAMLNAMHRIPKLEDAG' A
#
# COMPACT_ATOMS: atom_id res chain seq x y z
N PRO A 1 7.05 -17.21 0.76
CA PRO A 1 7.76 -15.91 0.77
C PRO A 1 8.47 -15.57 2.09
N SER A 2 8.34 -16.37 3.16
CA SER A 2 8.83 -16.04 4.51
C SER A 2 10.36 -15.90 4.65
N THR A 3 11.11 -16.30 3.63
CA THR A 3 12.57 -16.13 3.56
C THR A 3 13.00 -14.94 2.71
N LEU A 4 12.06 -14.20 2.11
CA LEU A 4 12.37 -13.03 1.30
C LEU A 4 12.69 -11.85 2.22
N PRO A 5 13.72 -11.05 1.90
CA PRO A 5 13.98 -9.82 2.63
C PRO A 5 12.87 -8.80 2.39
N VAL A 6 12.73 -7.86 3.31
CA VAL A 6 11.91 -6.67 3.10
C VAL A 6 12.51 -5.85 1.95
N LEU A 7 11.71 -5.55 0.94
CA LEU A 7 12.07 -4.67 -0.16
C LEU A 7 11.61 -3.25 0.16
N ARG A 8 12.46 -2.26 -0.09
CA ARG A 8 12.08 -0.85 -0.11
C ARG A 8 12.57 -0.22 -1.41
N ASP A 9 11.68 0.45 -2.12
CA ASP A 9 11.96 1.21 -3.33
C ASP A 9 11.40 2.63 -3.19
N PRO A 10 12.18 3.56 -2.61
CA PRO A 10 11.73 4.92 -2.39
C PRO A 10 11.44 5.68 -3.69
N SER A 11 12.13 5.37 -4.78
CA SER A 11 11.96 6.03 -6.08
C SER A 11 10.59 5.71 -6.68
N SER A 12 10.11 4.49 -6.46
CA SER A 12 8.78 4.02 -6.87
C SER A 12 7.72 4.14 -5.77
N TRP A 13 8.09 4.70 -4.62
CA TRP A 13 7.20 4.96 -3.47
C TRP A 13 6.66 3.72 -2.77
N ILE A 14 7.27 2.55 -2.94
CA ILE A 14 6.72 1.29 -2.42
C ILE A 14 7.69 0.58 -1.46
N TYR A 15 7.12 -0.26 -0.62
CA TYR A 15 7.83 -1.31 0.12
C TYR A 15 7.02 -2.59 0.03
N ALA A 16 7.71 -3.72 0.12
CA ALA A 16 7.08 -5.03 0.11
C ALA A 16 7.72 -5.95 1.14
N LYS A 17 6.90 -6.77 1.78
CA LYS A 17 7.34 -7.79 2.74
C LYS A 17 6.42 -9.00 2.69
N GLU A 18 6.90 -10.11 3.20
CA GLU A 18 6.01 -11.22 3.52
C GLU A 18 5.10 -10.85 4.71
N ASP A 19 3.84 -11.24 4.62
CA ASP A 19 2.83 -11.10 5.66
C ASP A 19 1.81 -12.25 5.53
N ALA A 20 1.67 -13.07 6.56
CA ALA A 20 0.73 -14.19 6.62
C ALA A 20 0.74 -15.15 5.41
N GLY A 21 1.93 -15.48 4.90
CA GLY A 21 2.14 -16.34 3.74
C GLY A 21 1.98 -15.64 2.39
N LYS A 22 1.57 -14.37 2.38
CA LYS A 22 1.34 -13.54 1.18
C LYS A 22 2.40 -12.44 1.07
N MET A 23 2.39 -11.73 -0.06
CA MET A 23 3.16 -10.49 -0.21
C MET A 23 2.27 -9.32 0.19
N LEU A 24 2.72 -8.51 1.13
CA LEU A 24 2.12 -7.21 1.44
C LEU A 24 2.91 -6.13 0.70
N VAL A 25 2.18 -5.25 0.02
CA VAL A 25 2.74 -4.04 -0.62
C VAL A 25 2.13 -2.82 0.06
N GLY A 26 2.96 -1.89 0.47
CA GLY A 26 2.52 -0.58 0.95
C GLY A 26 3.29 0.53 0.27
N CYS A 27 2.79 1.76 0.37
CA CYS A 27 3.38 2.91 -0.31
C CYS A 27 3.47 4.17 0.54
N PHE A 28 4.40 5.06 0.15
CA PHE A 28 4.57 6.41 0.67
C PHE A 28 4.54 7.39 -0.48
N GLU A 29 3.35 7.85 -0.82
CA GLU A 29 3.09 8.69 -1.98
C GLU A 29 3.74 10.08 -1.92
N PRO A 30 4.08 10.68 -3.07
CA PRO A 30 4.72 11.98 -3.14
C PRO A 30 3.76 13.12 -2.84
N LYS A 31 2.46 12.92 -3.11
CA LYS A 31 1.39 13.89 -2.93
C LYS A 31 0.32 13.29 -2.05
N SER A 32 0.44 13.54 -0.75
CA SER A 32 -0.50 13.01 0.23
C SER A 32 -1.87 13.69 0.17
N LYS A 33 -2.91 12.92 0.47
CA LYS A 33 -4.28 13.42 0.65
C LYS A 33 -4.53 13.68 2.14
N PRO A 34 -4.71 14.94 2.58
CA PRO A 34 -5.01 15.21 3.98
C PRO A 34 -6.38 14.64 4.36
N ARG A 35 -6.53 14.19 5.61
CA ARG A 35 -7.81 13.77 6.19
C ARG A 35 -8.31 14.85 7.15
N PRO A 36 -9.43 15.53 6.86
CA PRO A 36 -9.99 16.51 7.79
C PRO A 36 -10.50 15.85 9.07
N LEU A 37 -10.19 16.42 10.24
CA LEU A 37 -10.56 15.84 11.53
C LEU A 37 -12.07 15.68 11.72
N ASN A 38 -12.87 16.58 11.16
CA ASN A 38 -14.34 16.51 11.20
C ASN A 38 -14.92 15.34 10.39
N THR A 39 -14.11 14.60 9.64
CA THR A 39 -14.53 13.39 8.91
C THR A 39 -14.27 12.10 9.68
N ILE A 40 -13.65 12.18 10.86
CA ILE A 40 -13.30 11.03 11.69
C ILE A 40 -14.30 10.99 12.87
N PRO A 41 -15.07 9.90 13.04
CA PRO A 41 -15.95 9.75 14.21
C PRO A 41 -15.19 9.83 15.54
N GLU A 42 -15.81 10.37 16.60
CA GLU A 42 -15.17 10.53 17.91
C GLU A 42 -14.85 9.19 18.58
N ASP A 43 -15.61 8.14 18.26
CA ASP A 43 -15.45 6.77 18.76
C ASP A 43 -14.65 5.87 17.80
N PHE A 44 -14.02 6.44 16.77
CA PHE A 44 -13.29 5.69 15.76
C PHE A 44 -12.08 4.97 16.36
N SER A 45 -12.10 3.64 16.34
CA SER A 45 -11.02 2.79 16.81
C SER A 45 -11.02 1.45 16.08
N PHE A 46 -9.83 0.88 15.82
CA PHE A 46 -9.65 -0.40 15.13
C PHE A 46 -10.35 -0.52 13.76
N GLY A 47 -10.70 0.61 13.15
CA GLY A 47 -11.32 0.70 11.82
C GLY A 47 -10.33 1.07 10.72
N GLN A 48 -10.81 1.08 9.48
CA GLN A 48 -10.09 1.52 8.30
C GLN A 48 -10.94 2.58 7.56
N PHE A 49 -10.28 3.48 6.85
CA PHE A 49 -10.99 4.39 5.95
C PHE A 49 -11.39 3.65 4.67
N GLU A 50 -12.37 4.20 3.94
CA GLU A 50 -12.74 3.69 2.63
C GLU A 50 -11.54 3.71 1.68
N GLU A 51 -11.46 2.68 0.85
CA GLU A 51 -10.41 2.52 -0.15
C GLU A 51 -10.56 3.59 -1.25
N ASP A 52 -9.44 4.19 -1.64
CA ASP A 52 -9.36 5.18 -2.72
C ASP A 52 -8.45 4.62 -3.83
N TRP A 53 -9.02 3.74 -4.65
CA TRP A 53 -8.28 2.98 -5.66
C TRP A 53 -7.68 3.88 -6.75
N GLU A 54 -8.35 4.96 -7.15
CA GLU A 54 -7.83 5.93 -8.12
C GLU A 54 -6.57 6.62 -7.59
N HIS A 55 -6.56 6.96 -6.29
CA HIS A 55 -5.41 7.59 -5.65
C HIS A 55 -4.26 6.58 -5.43
N PHE A 56 -4.57 5.31 -5.16
CA PHE A 56 -3.59 4.25 -4.94
C PHE A 56 -3.00 3.65 -6.24
N GLU A 57 -3.74 3.67 -7.34
CA GLU A 57 -3.39 3.02 -8.61
C GLU A 57 -1.96 3.33 -9.09
N PRO A 58 -1.44 4.58 -9.05
CA PRO A 58 -0.06 4.84 -9.48
C PRO A 58 0.98 4.06 -8.69
N ALA A 59 0.80 3.93 -7.37
CA ALA A 59 1.71 3.14 -6.53
C ALA A 59 1.54 1.64 -6.78
N MET A 60 0.31 1.18 -7.05
CA MET A 60 0.02 -0.20 -7.43
C MET A 60 0.71 -0.58 -8.76
N LEU A 61 0.62 0.27 -9.79
CA LEU A 61 1.29 0.08 -11.07
C LEU A 61 2.83 0.05 -10.90
N ASN A 62 3.39 0.95 -10.09
CA ASN A 62 4.81 0.94 -9.74
C ASN A 62 5.23 -0.37 -9.06
N ALA A 63 4.40 -0.89 -8.16
CA ALA A 63 4.66 -2.16 -7.49
C ALA A 63 4.64 -3.35 -8.47
N MET A 64 3.68 -3.39 -9.39
CA MET A 64 3.61 -4.42 -10.44
C MET A 64 4.83 -4.35 -11.38
N HIS A 65 5.23 -3.15 -11.80
CA HIS A 65 6.47 -2.99 -12.58
C HIS A 65 7.71 -3.51 -11.83
N ARG A 66 7.79 -3.25 -10.51
CA ARG A 66 8.93 -3.69 -9.68
C ARG A 66 8.91 -5.19 -9.36
N ILE A 67 7.71 -5.77 -9.22
CA ILE A 67 7.44 -7.16 -8.86
C ILE A 67 6.38 -7.69 -9.84
N PRO A 68 6.75 -8.10 -11.07
CA PRO A 68 5.80 -8.47 -12.12
C PRO A 68 4.82 -9.59 -11.75
N LYS A 69 5.19 -10.47 -10.81
CA LYS A 69 4.30 -11.51 -10.27
C LYS A 69 3.03 -10.97 -9.58
N LEU A 70 2.96 -9.68 -9.26
CA LEU A 70 1.77 -9.07 -8.68
C LEU A 70 0.63 -8.91 -9.70
N GLU A 71 0.92 -8.91 -11.00
CA GLU A 71 -0.12 -8.82 -12.06
C GLU A 71 -1.07 -10.03 -12.05
N ASP A 72 -0.56 -11.19 -11.62
CA ASP A 72 -1.33 -12.44 -11.52
C ASP A 72 -1.93 -12.66 -10.11
N ALA A 73 -1.79 -11.70 -9.20
CA ALA A 73 -2.18 -11.86 -7.81
C ALA A 73 -3.65 -11.46 -7.57
N GLY A 74 -4.39 -12.32 -6.84
CA GLY A 74 -5.79 -12.12 -6.43
C GLY A 74 -6.24 -13.22 -5.48
#